data_AF-A0A7W1U9M6-F1
#
_entry.id   AF-A0A7W1U9M6-F1
#
_cell.length_a   1.000
_cell.length_b   1.000
_cell.length_c   1.000
_cell.angle_alpha   90.00
_cell.angle_beta   90.00
_cell.angle_gamma   90.00
#
_symmetry.space_group_name_H-M   'P 1'
#
loop_
_entity.id
_entity.type
_entity.pdbx_description
1 polymer ?
#
loop_
_entity_poly.entity_id
_entity_poly.type
_entity_poly.pdbx_seq_one_letter_code
_entity_poly.pdbx_strand_id
1 'polypeptide(L)' 'MSFQTRRKIVRRARRGAAAAVKNLSVRLYDWRKKNDLSQSEAALKLKVSKRTLQEWEQGRSQPRHLAMAAITSAIGRKI' A
#
# COMPACT_ATOMS: atom_id res chain seq x y z
N MET A 1 -25.96 17.95 -13.12
CA MET A 1 -24.57 18.27 -13.50
C MET A 1 -23.79 16.98 -13.67
N SER A 2 -23.31 16.70 -14.88
CA SER A 2 -22.64 15.44 -15.26
C SER A 2 -21.19 15.75 -15.60
N PHE A 3 -20.24 15.03 -14.99
CA PHE A 3 -18.81 15.16 -15.29
C PHE A 3 -18.34 13.96 -16.12
N GLN A 4 -17.61 14.28 -17.19
CA GLN A 4 -17.32 13.46 -18.37
C GLN A 4 -16.39 12.24 -18.17
N THR A 5 -16.80 11.13 -18.79
CA THR A 5 -16.08 10.14 -19.63
C THR A 5 -14.56 10.28 -19.86
N ARG A 6 -13.78 9.18 -19.66
CA ARG A 6 -12.96 8.51 -20.72
C ARG A 6 -12.11 7.29 -20.24
N ARG A 7 -12.32 6.19 -20.96
CA ARG A 7 -11.36 5.23 -21.56
C ARG A 7 -10.60 4.18 -20.71
N LYS A 8 -11.15 2.97 -20.84
CA LYS A 8 -10.52 1.63 -20.93
C LYS A 8 -9.06 1.62 -21.43
N ILE A 9 -8.05 1.69 -20.55
CA ILE A 9 -6.66 1.24 -20.83
C ILE A 9 -5.99 0.70 -19.55
N VAL A 10 -6.55 -0.32 -18.89
CA VAL A 10 -5.91 -0.87 -17.66
C VAL A 10 -5.90 -2.39 -17.55
N ARG A 11 -6.39 -3.13 -18.56
CA ARG A 11 -6.60 -4.59 -18.39
C ARG A 11 -5.32 -5.44 -18.49
N ARG A 12 -4.22 -4.96 -19.09
CA ARG A 12 -2.97 -5.74 -19.22
C ARG A 12 -1.95 -5.56 -18.08
N ALA A 13 -1.91 -4.41 -17.39
CA ALA A 13 -0.99 -4.19 -16.27
C ALA A 13 -1.40 -4.86 -14.94
N ARG A 14 -2.68 -5.27 -14.82
CA ARG A 14 -3.26 -5.74 -13.55
C ARG A 14 -2.68 -7.06 -13.04
N ARG A 15 -2.16 -7.95 -13.90
CA ARG A 15 -1.62 -9.25 -13.45
C ARG A 15 -0.29 -9.13 -12.69
N GLY A 16 0.64 -8.31 -13.17
CA GLY A 16 1.93 -8.07 -12.49
C GLY A 16 1.78 -7.21 -11.24
N ALA A 17 0.94 -6.16 -11.31
CA ALA A 17 0.67 -5.29 -10.18
C ALA A 17 -0.01 -6.03 -9.02
N ALA A 18 -0.96 -6.94 -9.29
CA ALA A 18 -1.65 -7.69 -8.24
C ALA A 18 -0.71 -8.63 -7.46
N ALA A 19 0.25 -9.29 -8.12
CA ALA A 19 1.24 -10.13 -7.46
C ALA A 19 2.22 -9.28 -6.62
N ALA A 20 2.71 -8.17 -7.17
CA ALA A 20 3.56 -7.22 -6.44
C ALA A 20 2.87 -6.63 -5.20
N VAL A 21 1.54 -6.45 -5.26
CA VAL A 21 0.72 -5.91 -4.18
C VAL A 21 0.45 -6.93 -3.09
N LYS A 22 0.21 -8.19 -3.46
CA LYS A 22 0.14 -9.30 -2.49
C LYS A 22 1.46 -9.44 -1.72
N ASN A 23 2.59 -9.21 -2.40
CA ASN A 23 3.90 -9.17 -1.76
C ASN A 23 4.12 -7.92 -0.88
N LEU A 24 3.47 -6.79 -1.18
CA LEU A 24 3.60 -5.58 -0.37
C LEU A 24 2.77 -5.65 0.91
N SER A 25 1.53 -6.13 0.83
CA SER A 25 0.63 -6.26 1.98
C SER A 25 1.22 -7.18 3.06
N VAL A 26 1.78 -8.32 2.64
CA VAL A 26 2.47 -9.26 3.53
C VAL A 26 3.73 -8.63 4.14
N ARG A 27 4.60 -8.02 3.34
CA ARG A 27 5.81 -7.35 3.85
C ARG A 27 5.50 -6.22 4.83
N LEU A 28 4.41 -5.48 4.60
CA LEU A 28 3.97 -4.39 5.47
C LEU A 28 3.48 -4.93 6.82
N TYR A 29 2.71 -6.02 6.79
CA TYR A 29 2.26 -6.70 8.00
C TYR A 29 3.45 -7.28 8.80
N ASP A 30 4.39 -7.93 8.12
CA ASP A 30 5.59 -8.49 8.75
C ASP A 30 6.48 -7.41 9.36
N TRP A 31 6.68 -6.30 8.65
CA TRP A 31 7.39 -5.14 9.19
C TRP A 31 6.72 -4.62 10.46
N ARG A 32 5.39 -4.48 10.44
CA ARG A 32 4.63 -4.01 11.61
C ARG A 32 4.81 -4.95 12.79
N LYS A 33 4.69 -6.26 12.56
CA LYS A 33 4.88 -7.30 13.58
C LYS A 33 6.31 -7.35 14.13
N LYS A 34 7.33 -7.24 13.27
CA LYS A 34 8.74 -7.20 13.68
C LYS A 34 9.11 -5.99 14.54
N ASN A 35 8.36 -4.90 14.41
CA ASN A 35 8.57 -3.68 15.18
C ASN A 35 7.60 -3.56 16.37
N ASP A 36 6.79 -4.59 16.66
CA ASP A 36 5.73 -4.60 17.68
C ASP A 36 4.78 -3.38 17.61
N LEU A 37 4.50 -2.92 16.39
CA LEU A 37 3.65 -1.76 16.17
C LEU A 37 2.18 -2.16 16.08
N SER A 38 1.31 -1.41 16.76
CA SER A 38 -0.11 -1.40 16.46
C SER A 38 -0.37 -0.79 15.08
N GLN A 39 -1.55 -1.03 14.50
CA GLN A 39 -1.94 -0.39 13.23
C GLN A 39 -1.93 1.14 13.32
N SER A 40 -2.27 1.69 14.49
CA SER A 40 -2.27 3.15 14.70
C SER A 40 -0.85 3.71 14.68
N GLU A 41 0.09 3.06 15.37
CA GLU A 41 1.50 3.50 15.43
C GLU A 41 2.22 3.33 14.10
N ALA A 42 1.95 2.23 13.40
CA ALA A 42 2.44 2.02 12.04
C ALA A 42 1.93 3.09 11.08
N ALA A 43 0.66 3.48 11.21
CA ALA A 43 0.06 4.53 10.39
C ALA A 43 0.69 5.90 10.67
N LEU A 44 0.98 6.20 11.95
CA LEU A 44 1.69 7.42 12.35
C LEU A 44 3.12 7.46 11.78
N LYS A 45 3.88 6.36 11.87
CA LYS A 45 5.23 6.27 11.27
C LYS A 45 5.21 6.48 9.75
N LEU A 46 4.19 5.96 9.08
CA LEU A 46 4.00 6.08 7.64
C LEU A 46 3.30 7.38 7.22
N LYS A 47 2.89 8.23 8.17
CA LYS A 47 2.13 9.47 7.96
C LYS A 47 0.85 9.26 7.13
N VAL A 48 0.13 8.18 7.39
CA VAL A 48 -1.11 7.81 6.72
C VAL A 48 -2.22 7.59 7.75
N SER A 49 -3.47 7.53 7.30
CA SER A 49 -4.56 7.15 8.20
C SER A 49 -4.50 5.65 8.53
N LYS A 50 -4.95 5.28 9.73
CA LYS A 50 -5.13 3.87 10.12
C LYS A 50 -5.98 3.09 9.10
N ARG A 51 -7.03 3.73 8.58
CA ARG A 51 -7.92 3.15 7.56
C ARG A 51 -7.16 2.83 6.28
N THR A 52 -6.30 3.74 5.83
CA THR A 52 -5.45 3.55 4.65
C THR A 52 -4.47 2.39 4.85
N LEU A 53 -3.82 2.32 6.01
CA LEU A 53 -2.93 1.21 6.35
C LEU A 53 -3.66 -0.14 6.32
N GLN A 54 -4.84 -0.21 6.92
CA GLN A 54 -5.67 -1.42 6.95
C GLN A 54 -6.07 -1.89 5.54
N GLU A 55 -6.41 -0.97 4.63
CA GLU A 55 -6.74 -1.33 3.24
C GLU A 55 -5.54 -1.89 2.47
N TRP A 56 -4.33 -1.41 2.78
CA TRP A 56 -3.10 -1.94 2.18
C TRP A 56 -2.75 -3.31 2.74
N GLU A 57 -2.84 -3.52 4.05
CA GLU A 57 -2.62 -4.84 4.67
C GLU A 57 -3.63 -5.88 4.15
N GLN A 58 -4.88 -5.47 3.89
CA GLN A 58 -5.91 -6.35 3.31
C GLN A 58 -5.83 -6.49 1.78
N GLY A 59 -4.94 -5.75 1.12
CA GLY A 59 -4.83 -5.74 -0.35
C GLY A 59 -6.04 -5.12 -1.07
N ARG A 60 -6.92 -4.39 -0.37
CA ARG A 60 -8.09 -3.70 -0.93
C ARG A 60 -7.69 -2.45 -1.71
N SER A 61 -6.55 -1.85 -1.38
CA SER A 61 -6.03 -0.63 -2.01
C SER A 61 -4.53 -0.72 -2.21
N GLN A 62 -4.01 0.04 -3.18
CA GLN A 62 -2.57 0.13 -3.45
C GLN A 62 -2.04 1.48 -2.97
N PRO A 63 -0.88 1.52 -2.29
CA PRO A 63 -0.23 2.77 -1.95
C PRO A 63 0.15 3.52 -3.23
N ARG A 64 -0.20 4.81 -3.26
CA ARG A 64 0.08 5.71 -4.38
C ARG A 64 1.36 6.50 -4.11
N HIS A 65 2.24 6.63 -5.10
CA HIS A 65 3.46 7.46 -5.16
C HIS A 65 4.08 7.81 -3.78
N LEU A 66 3.62 8.86 -3.09
CA LEU A 66 4.14 9.29 -1.78
C LEU A 66 4.07 8.19 -0.70
N ALA A 67 2.97 7.46 -0.64
CA ALA A 67 2.80 6.34 0.28
C ALA A 67 3.77 5.19 -0.01
N MET A 68 4.05 4.93 -1.29
CA MET A 68 4.99 3.90 -1.69
C MET A 68 6.41 4.26 -1.24
N ALA A 69 6.79 5.54 -1.35
CA ALA A 69 8.07 6.03 -0.85
C ALA A 69 8.17 5.89 0.68
N ALA A 70 7.11 6.25 1.42
CA ALA A 70 7.06 6.08 2.88
C ALA A 70 7.22 4.61 3.29
N ILE A 71 6.50 3.69 2.64
CA ILE A 71 6.60 2.25 2.90
C ILE A 71 8.00 1.73 2.55
N THR A 72 8.57 2.15 1.41
CA THR A 72 9.91 1.74 0.99
C THR A 72 10.97 2.19 1.99
N SER A 73 10.84 3.42 2.50
CA SER A 73 11.72 3.97 3.53
C SER A 73 11.56 3.24 4.86
N ALA A 74 10.33 2.87 5.25
CA ALA A 74 10.05 2.24 6.52
C ALA A 74 10.44 0.76 6.56
N ILE A 75 10.13 0.00 5.50
CA ILE A 75 10.46 -1.43 5.41
C ILE A 75 11.95 -1.64 5.17
N GLY A 76 12.66 -0.64 4.64
CA GLY A 76 14.09 -0.72 4.36
C GLY A 76 14.34 -1.71 3.23
N ARG A 77 14.45 -1.21 2.01
CA ARG A 77 14.84 -2.04 0.87
C ARG A 77 16.32 -2.42 1.02
N LYS A 78 16.63 -3.51 1.73
CA LYS A 78 17.81 -4.29 1.33
C LYS A 78 17.42 -4.99 0.04
N ILE A 79 17.86 -4.40 -1.07
CA ILE A 79 17.95 -5.08 -2.37
C ILE A 79 19.01 -6.16 -2.23
#